data_AF-A0A3C0G1P6-F1
#
_entry.id   AF-A0A3C0G1P6-F1
#
_cell.length_a   1.000
_cell.length_b   1.000
_cell.length_c   1.000
_cell.angle_alpha   90.00
_cell.angle_beta   90.00
_cell.angle_gamma   90.00
#
_symmetry.space_group_name_H-M   'P 1'
#
loop_
_entity.id
_entity.type
_entity.pdbx_description
1 polymer ?
#
loop_
_entity_poly.entity_id
_entity_poly.type
_entity_poly.pdbx_seq_one_letter_code
_entity_poly.pdbx_strand_id
1 'polypeptide(L)' 'MDATKWKSIAVRAGNYALLKGLCLEKKRTPGLFVEKLIEDYINYQAKKEEMSLDKYKQSLVDKLNG' A
#
# COMPACT_ATOMS: atom_id res chain seq x y z
N MET A 1 7.94 1.43 -18.90
CA MET A 1 7.97 0.98 -17.49
C MET A 1 9.39 1.10 -17.01
N ASP A 2 9.65 1.95 -16.03
CA ASP A 2 10.98 2.17 -15.46
C ASP A 2 11.26 1.05 -14.44
N ALA A 3 12.10 0.07 -14.79
CA ALA A 3 12.22 -1.20 -14.04
C ALA A 3 12.73 -1.03 -12.59
N THR A 4 13.35 0.11 -12.28
CA THR A 4 13.84 0.43 -10.93
C THR A 4 12.75 0.97 -10.00
N LYS A 5 11.65 1.50 -10.57
CA LYS A 5 10.58 2.18 -9.81
C LYS A 5 9.46 1.26 -9.36
N TRP A 6 9.23 0.15 -10.07
CA TRP A 6 8.05 -0.70 -9.85
C TRP A 6 8.46 -2.07 -9.32
N LYS A 7 7.80 -2.52 -8.24
CA LYS A 7 7.95 -3.87 -7.68
C LYS A 7 6.64 -4.65 -7.86
N SER A 8 6.76 -5.94 -8.13
CA SER A 8 5.61 -6.84 -8.27
C SER A 8 5.30 -7.53 -6.94
N ILE A 9 4.01 -7.69 -6.62
CA ILE A 9 3.54 -8.38 -5.43
C ILE A 9 2.58 -9.50 -5.88
N ALA A 10 2.75 -10.70 -5.33
CA ALA A 10 1.86 -11.81 -5.58
C ALA A 10 0.57 -11.66 -4.77
N VAL A 11 -0.59 -11.81 -5.43
CA VAL A 11 -1.91 -11.77 -4.80
C VAL A 11 -2.74 -12.96 -5.27
N ARG A 12 -3.65 -13.44 -4.42
CA ARG A 12 -4.58 -14.52 -4.80
C ARG A 12 -5.44 -14.07 -5.98
N ALA A 13 -5.70 -14.99 -6.92
CA ALA A 13 -6.47 -14.70 -8.13
C ALA A 13 -7.85 -14.10 -7.84
N GLY A 14 -8.56 -14.61 -6.82
CA GLY A 14 -9.87 -14.06 -6.40
C GLY A 14 -9.76 -12.61 -5.93
N ASN A 15 -8.76 -12.27 -5.13
CA ASN A 15 -8.54 -10.90 -4.65
C ASN A 15 -8.15 -9.96 -5.79
N TYR A 16 -7.41 -10.45 -6.78
CA TYR A 16 -7.09 -9.68 -7.97
C TYR A 16 -8.33 -9.33 -8.81
N ALA A 17 -9.26 -10.26 -8.94
CA ALA A 17 -10.54 -10.00 -9.60
C ALA A 17 -11.35 -8.92 -8.87
N LEU A 18 -11.42 -9.00 -7.53
CA LEU A 18 -12.09 -7.98 -6.71
C LEU A 18 -11.41 -6.61 -6.82
N LEU A 19 -10.06 -6.56 -6.79
CA LEU A 19 -9.30 -5.33 -6.99
C LEU A 19 -9.65 -4.69 -8.34
N LYS A 20 -9.70 -5.47 -9.42
CA LYS A 20 -10.12 -4.96 -10.74
C LYS A 20 -11.54 -4.41 -10.70
N GLY A 21 -12.48 -5.10 -10.05
CA GLY A 21 -13.85 -4.63 -9.88
C GLY A 21 -13.93 -3.27 -9.17
N LEU A 22 -13.21 -3.12 -8.06
CA LEU A 22 -13.13 -1.86 -7.30
C LEU A 22 -12.50 -0.72 -8.12
N CYS A 23 -11.48 -1.04 -8.91
CA CYS A 23 -10.84 -0.09 -9.81
C CYS A 23 -11.78 0.42 -10.92
N LEU A 24 -12.63 -0.46 -11.46
CA LEU A 24 -13.64 -0.09 -12.45
C LEU A 24 -14.71 0.82 -11.84
N GLU A 25 -15.21 0.49 -10.65
CA GLU A 25 -16.23 1.29 -9.95
C GLU A 25 -15.72 2.71 -9.63
N LYS A 26 -14.48 2.83 -9.14
CA LYS A 26 -13.91 4.11 -8.71
C LYS A 26 -13.09 4.82 -9.79
N LYS A 27 -13.04 4.30 -11.03
CA LYS A 27 -12.20 4.80 -12.14
C LYS A 27 -10.74 5.04 -11.74
N ARG A 28 -10.16 4.10 -10.99
CA ARG A 28 -8.76 4.18 -10.52
C ARG A 28 -7.90 3.10 -11.16
N THR A 29 -6.61 3.37 -11.34
CA THR A 29 -5.66 2.33 -11.70
C THR A 29 -5.39 1.43 -10.48
N PRO A 30 -5.18 0.11 -10.67
CA PRO A 30 -4.91 -0.81 -9.56
C PRO A 30 -3.72 -0.40 -8.68
N GLY A 31 -2.66 0.13 -9.28
CA GLY A 31 -1.48 0.63 -8.54
C GLY A 31 -1.85 1.75 -7.57
N LEU A 32 -2.52 2.80 -8.06
CA LEU A 32 -2.94 3.94 -7.23
C LEU A 32 -3.95 3.54 -6.14
N PHE A 33 -4.76 2.50 -6.40
CA PHE A 33 -5.67 1.98 -5.38
C PHE A 33 -4.92 1.29 -4.24
N VAL A 34 -3.95 0.44 -4.59
CA VAL A 34 -3.10 -0.24 -3.59
C VAL A 34 -2.24 0.75 -2.81
N GLU A 35 -1.64 1.75 -3.47
CA GLU A 35 -0.89 2.82 -2.79
C GLU A 35 -1.73 3.54 -1.76
N LYS A 36 -2.96 3.94 -2.13
CA LYS A 36 -3.88 4.57 -1.19
C LYS A 36 -4.21 3.66 0.00
N LEU A 37 -4.47 2.37 -0.24
CA LEU A 37 -4.75 1.43 0.85
C LEU A 37 -3.57 1.32 1.83
N ILE A 38 -2.34 1.32 1.31
CA ILE A 38 -1.13 1.30 2.13
C ILE A 38 -1.04 2.59 2.95
N GLU A 39 -1.22 3.76 2.33
CA GLU A 39 -1.18 5.04 3.04
C GLU A 39 -2.27 5.16 4.12
N ASP A 40 -3.51 4.78 3.80
CA ASP A 40 -4.63 4.78 4.74
C ASP A 40 -4.34 3.85 5.92
N TYR A 41 -3.75 2.68 5.68
CA TYR A 41 -3.38 1.73 6.73
C TYR A 41 -2.22 2.24 7.60
N ILE A 42 -1.19 2.84 6.99
CA ILE A 42 -0.08 3.48 7.72
C ILE A 42 -0.61 4.61 8.61
N ASN A 43 -1.49 5.46 8.08
CA ASN A 43 -2.13 6.53 8.84
C ASN A 43 -2.93 5.98 10.05
N TYR A 44 -3.68 4.90 9.84
CA TYR A 44 -4.44 4.25 10.90
C TYR A 44 -3.53 3.68 12.00
N GLN A 45 -2.46 2.96 11.63
CA GLN A 45 -1.53 2.40 12.61
C GLN A 45 -0.72 3.47 13.34
N ALA A 46 -0.26 4.52 12.64
CA ALA A 46 0.45 5.63 13.28
C ALA A 46 -0.41 6.29 14.38
N LYS A 47 -1.71 6.49 14.11
CA LYS A 47 -2.66 7.00 15.12
C LYS A 47 -2.84 6.03 16.29
N LYS A 48 -2.91 4.73 16.02
CA LYS A 48 -3.06 3.70 17.06
C LYS A 48 -1.85 3.60 17.97
N GLU A 49 -0.65 3.77 17.43
CA GLU A 49 0.61 3.75 18.19
C GLU A 49 1.00 5.12 18.75
N GLU A 50 0.14 6.14 18.59
CA GLU A 50 0.40 7.53 19.01
C GLU A 50 1.72 8.09 18.45
N MET A 51 2.10 7.64 17.25
CA MET A 51 3.30 8.06 16.54
C MET A 51 2.97 9.06 15.44
N SER A 52 3.90 9.95 15.13
CA SER A 52 3.80 10.74 13.89
C SER A 52 3.95 9.84 12.67
N LEU A 53 3.28 10.21 11.58
CA LEU A 53 3.29 9.45 10.33
C LEU A 53 4.71 9.14 9.85
N ASP A 54 5.58 10.15 9.86
CA ASP A 54 6.96 10.02 9.40
C ASP A 54 7.78 9.07 10.28
N LYS A 55 7.59 9.14 11.60
CA LYS A 55 8.25 8.21 12.53
C LYS A 55 7.80 6.78 12.33
N TYR A 56 6.50 6.57 12.07
CA TYR A 56 5.98 5.24 11.82
C TYR A 56 6.45 4.68 10.46
N LYS A 57 6.51 5.51 9.40
CA LYS A 57 7.11 5.11 8.12
C LYS A 57 8.58 4.72 8.27
N GLN A 58 9.35 5.52 9.01
CA GLN A 58 10.75 5.26 9.27
C GLN A 58 10.94 3.93 10.02
N SER A 59 10.14 3.68 11.06
CA SER A 59 10.23 2.42 11.84
C SER A 59 9.95 1.17 11.01
N LEU A 60 9.10 1.25 9.98
CA LEU A 60 8.86 0.14 9.04
C LEU A 60 10.07 -0.14 8.15
N VAL A 61 10.79 0.91 7.71
CA VAL A 61 12.00 0.77 6.90
C VAL A 61 13.16 0.24 7.76
N ASP A 62 13.31 0.73 8.98
CA ASP A 62 14.33 0.25 9.92
C ASP A 62 14.18 -1.25 10.22
N LYS A 63 12.94 -1.76 10.32
CA LYS A 63 12.66 -3.20 10.49
C LYS A 63 13.12 -4.08 9.32
N LEU A 64 13.34 -3.52 8.13
CA LEU A 64 13.83 -4.28 6.98
C LEU A 64 15.35 -4.40 6.95
N ASN A 65 16.05 -3.51 7.65
CA ASN A 65 17.52 -3.46 7.69
C ASN A 65 18.11 -4.09 8.97
N GLY A 66 17.26 -4.62 9.86
CA GLY A 66 17.63 -5.27 11.11
C GLY A 66 17.60 -6.79 11.03
#